data_AF-A0A8T3VME4-F1
#
_entry.id   AF-A0A8T3VME4-F1
#
_cell.length_a   1.000
_cell.length_b   1.000
_cell.length_c   1.000
_cell.angle_alpha   90.00
_cell.angle_beta   90.00
_cell.angle_gamma   90.00
#
_symmetry.space_group_name_H-M   'P 1'
#
loop_
_entity.id
_entity.type
_entity.pdbx_description
1 polymer ?
#
loop_
_entity_poly.entity_id
_entity_poly.type
_entity_poly.pdbx_seq_one_letter_code
_entity_poly.pdbx_strand_id
1 'polypeptide(L)'
;MVPKVMIILGSASDMAIAEKSMDVLEKLEIPYSLKIASAHRTPNLVREIVKQATDTGIKVFIGIAGLAAHLPGAIAAYTPRPVIGVPVDIKTGGIDALDSCVHMPYPSPIATVGIDRGDNGAILAAQFIAIHDSEVREKVINLRKEYKKKVFNSNKVVDDLEDKKFLVKDYLKVENLKIEKEDLIEIDESNINPDADVAIIVGRQSDLIVAKKVSATLDRLKITYNMKVVCPIRSNQKFISYVDAVKNAKIFIGISSNSSQVTGALVGLTDRPVIGVPCENELGREHMLTTVNMPPGVPVATVGINNGRNAGVLVGEIFSIKDNNIIEVLTKLKDKKINL
;
A
#
# COMPACT_ATOMS: atom_id res chain seq x y z
N MET A 1 -22.45 14.37 -6.05
CA MET A 1 -21.09 14.36 -5.47
C MET A 1 -20.08 14.14 -6.59
N VAL A 2 -18.91 14.76 -6.55
CA VAL A 2 -17.83 14.53 -7.55
C VAL A 2 -17.00 13.32 -7.10
N PRO A 3 -16.84 12.27 -7.94
CA PRO A 3 -16.02 11.10 -7.62
C PRO A 3 -14.57 11.46 -7.26
N LYS A 4 -14.01 10.86 -6.21
CA LYS A 4 -12.59 10.93 -5.84
C LYS A 4 -11.81 9.70 -6.34
N VAL A 5 -12.47 8.55 -6.49
CA VAL A 5 -11.86 7.27 -6.92
C VAL A 5 -12.48 6.78 -8.23
N MET A 6 -11.66 6.29 -9.16
CA MET A 6 -12.11 5.64 -10.39
C MET A 6 -11.71 4.17 -10.38
N ILE A 7 -12.70 3.28 -10.39
CA ILE A 7 -12.51 1.84 -10.52
C ILE A 7 -12.69 1.47 -11.99
N ILE A 8 -11.71 0.77 -12.58
CA ILE A 8 -11.78 0.29 -13.95
C ILE A 8 -11.56 -1.22 -13.96
N LEU A 9 -12.51 -1.95 -14.56
CA LEU A 9 -12.45 -3.40 -14.73
C LEU A 9 -12.07 -3.77 -16.15
N GLY A 10 -11.23 -4.80 -16.31
CA GLY A 10 -10.89 -5.34 -17.63
C GLY A 10 -12.03 -6.15 -18.26
N SER A 11 -12.89 -6.72 -17.42
CA SER A 11 -14.03 -7.56 -17.77
C SER A 11 -15.20 -7.37 -16.80
N ALA A 12 -16.43 -7.60 -17.27
CA ALA A 12 -17.60 -7.65 -16.40
C ALA A 12 -17.55 -8.80 -15.38
N SER A 13 -16.79 -9.87 -15.69
CA SER A 13 -16.56 -10.99 -14.77
C SER A 13 -15.83 -10.57 -13.49
N ASP A 14 -15.12 -9.43 -13.49
CA ASP A 14 -14.34 -8.95 -12.35
C ASP A 14 -15.21 -8.18 -11.34
N MET A 15 -16.53 -8.10 -11.57
CA MET A 15 -17.46 -7.31 -10.76
C MET A 15 -17.46 -7.72 -9.28
N ALA A 16 -17.37 -9.01 -8.95
CA ALA A 16 -17.34 -9.47 -7.56
C ALA A 16 -16.12 -8.93 -6.78
N ILE A 17 -15.01 -8.62 -7.47
CA ILE A 17 -13.83 -8.00 -6.86
C ILE A 17 -14.02 -6.47 -6.77
N ALA A 18 -14.69 -5.87 -7.74
CA ALA A 18 -15.08 -4.47 -7.72
C ALA A 18 -16.02 -4.16 -6.55
N GLU A 19 -17.02 -5.00 -6.30
CA GLU A 19 -17.98 -4.88 -5.21
C GLU A 19 -17.29 -4.79 -3.84
N LYS A 20 -16.25 -5.60 -3.59
CA LYS A 20 -15.42 -5.48 -2.37
C LYS A 20 -14.80 -4.08 -2.21
N SER A 21 -14.41 -3.45 -3.31
CA SER A 21 -13.87 -2.08 -3.31
C SER A 21 -14.99 -1.07 -3.03
N MET A 22 -16.14 -1.24 -3.69
CA MET A 22 -17.32 -0.38 -3.55
C MET A 22 -17.84 -0.39 -2.11
N ASP A 23 -18.00 -1.56 -1.50
CA ASP A 23 -18.48 -1.71 -0.12
C ASP A 23 -17.63 -0.92 0.89
N VAL A 24 -16.30 -0.95 0.70
CA VAL A 24 -15.37 -0.18 1.52
C VAL A 24 -15.51 1.32 1.26
N LEU A 25 -15.61 1.75 -0.01
CA LEU A 25 -15.74 3.16 -0.36
C LEU A 25 -17.07 3.76 0.11
N GLU A 26 -18.17 3.02 0.00
CA GLU A 26 -19.49 3.39 0.55
C GLU A 26 -19.39 3.57 2.07
N LYS A 27 -18.79 2.60 2.76
CA LYS A 27 -18.61 2.65 4.22
C LYS A 27 -17.74 3.83 4.68
N LEU A 28 -16.77 4.24 3.88
CA LEU A 28 -15.92 5.40 4.13
C LEU A 28 -16.52 6.70 3.58
N GLU A 29 -17.69 6.63 2.94
CA GLU A 29 -18.40 7.75 2.30
C GLU A 29 -17.50 8.49 1.30
N ILE A 30 -16.71 7.74 0.52
CA ILE A 30 -15.82 8.29 -0.51
C ILE A 30 -16.51 8.11 -1.87
N PRO A 31 -16.91 9.19 -2.56
CA PRO A 31 -17.55 9.09 -3.87
C PRO A 31 -16.62 8.43 -4.89
N TYR A 32 -17.16 7.50 -5.67
CA TYR A 32 -16.40 6.77 -6.69
C TYR A 32 -17.18 6.64 -8.00
N SER A 33 -16.47 6.24 -9.06
CA SER A 33 -17.05 5.88 -10.34
C SER A 33 -16.50 4.53 -10.80
N LEU A 34 -17.33 3.75 -11.48
CA LEU A 34 -16.99 2.43 -12.01
C LEU A 34 -17.11 2.43 -13.53
N LYS A 35 -16.12 1.86 -14.22
CA LYS A 35 -16.13 1.63 -15.66
C LYS A 35 -15.61 0.23 -16.00
N ILE A 36 -16.09 -0.32 -17.11
CA ILE A 36 -15.53 -1.53 -17.71
C ILE A 36 -14.84 -1.12 -19.02
N ALA A 37 -13.52 -1.27 -19.07
CA ALA A 37 -12.72 -0.97 -20.24
C ALA A 37 -11.49 -1.88 -20.26
N SER A 38 -11.26 -2.55 -21.38
CA SER A 38 -10.23 -3.57 -21.51
C SER A 38 -8.98 -2.97 -22.16
N ALA A 39 -7.82 -3.11 -21.51
CA ALA A 39 -6.54 -2.68 -22.08
C ALA A 39 -6.19 -3.37 -23.41
N HIS A 40 -6.71 -4.58 -23.64
CA HIS A 40 -6.45 -5.32 -24.88
C HIS A 40 -7.52 -5.13 -25.95
N ARG A 41 -8.80 -5.00 -25.55
CA ARG A 41 -9.93 -4.93 -26.50
C ARG A 41 -10.39 -3.51 -26.79
N THR A 42 -10.28 -2.60 -25.83
CA THR A 42 -10.71 -1.21 -25.94
C THR A 42 -9.64 -0.21 -25.42
N PRO A 43 -8.39 -0.29 -25.91
CA PRO A 43 -7.27 0.53 -25.39
C PRO A 43 -7.51 2.04 -25.50
N ASN A 44 -8.13 2.51 -26.59
CA ASN A 44 -8.47 3.92 -26.77
C ASN A 44 -9.49 4.39 -25.73
N LEU A 45 -10.47 3.54 -25.38
CA LEU A 45 -11.45 3.87 -24.35
C LEU A 45 -10.79 4.00 -22.97
N VAL A 46 -9.86 3.09 -22.62
CA VAL A 46 -9.08 3.19 -21.38
C VAL A 46 -8.35 4.53 -21.32
N ARG A 47 -7.65 4.90 -22.39
CA ARG A 47 -6.92 6.17 -22.48
C ARG A 47 -7.84 7.37 -22.25
N GLU A 48 -8.97 7.43 -22.96
CA GLU A 48 -9.89 8.55 -22.85
C GLU A 48 -10.55 8.63 -21.47
N ILE A 49 -10.97 7.50 -20.90
CA ILE A 49 -11.49 7.45 -19.53
C ILE A 49 -10.46 8.01 -18.55
N VAL A 50 -9.21 7.55 -18.61
CA VAL A 50 -8.18 7.93 -17.62
C VAL A 50 -7.80 9.40 -17.73
N LYS A 51 -7.68 9.94 -18.95
CA LYS A 51 -7.42 11.36 -19.17
C LYS A 51 -8.56 12.23 -18.63
N GLN A 52 -9.79 11.96 -19.08
CA GLN A 52 -10.95 12.74 -18.63
C GLN A 52 -11.18 12.62 -17.12
N ALA A 53 -11.01 11.42 -16.54
CA ALA A 53 -11.06 11.19 -15.11
C ALA A 53 -10.02 12.04 -14.35
N THR A 54 -8.79 12.08 -14.84
CA THR A 54 -7.70 12.88 -14.25
C THR A 54 -8.05 14.37 -14.26
N ASP A 55 -8.58 14.87 -15.38
CA ASP A 55 -8.93 16.29 -15.57
C ASP A 55 -10.17 16.70 -14.77
N THR A 56 -11.12 15.78 -14.57
CA THR A 56 -12.37 16.00 -13.81
C THR A 56 -12.21 15.83 -12.29
N GLY A 57 -11.00 15.54 -11.82
CA GLY A 57 -10.66 15.61 -10.39
C GLY A 57 -10.52 14.27 -9.67
N ILE A 58 -10.51 13.13 -10.38
CA ILE A 58 -10.16 11.83 -9.81
C ILE A 58 -8.77 11.90 -9.17
N LYS A 59 -8.67 11.36 -7.95
CA LYS A 59 -7.47 11.39 -7.12
C LYS A 59 -6.71 10.08 -7.13
N VAL A 60 -7.42 8.96 -7.21
CA VAL A 60 -6.84 7.61 -7.19
C VAL A 60 -7.56 6.72 -8.20
N PHE A 61 -6.81 5.89 -8.92
CA PHE A 61 -7.37 4.86 -9.79
C PHE A 61 -7.19 3.48 -9.19
N ILE A 62 -8.19 2.62 -9.35
CA ILE A 62 -8.12 1.20 -9.02
C ILE A 62 -8.35 0.41 -10.32
N GLY A 63 -7.31 -0.28 -10.79
CA GLY A 63 -7.41 -1.18 -11.93
C GLY A 63 -7.54 -2.62 -11.45
N ILE A 64 -8.58 -3.32 -11.91
CA ILE A 64 -8.87 -4.71 -11.54
C ILE A 64 -8.79 -5.56 -12.81
N ALA A 65 -7.87 -6.54 -12.81
CA ALA A 65 -7.67 -7.41 -13.97
C ALA A 65 -7.00 -8.73 -13.58
N GLY A 66 -7.34 -9.80 -14.30
CA GLY A 66 -6.69 -11.11 -14.21
C GLY A 66 -5.88 -11.47 -15.46
N LEU A 67 -5.26 -12.65 -15.45
CA LEU A 67 -4.36 -13.15 -16.51
C LEU A 67 -3.20 -12.17 -16.79
N ALA A 68 -2.95 -11.81 -18.05
CA ALA A 68 -2.02 -10.74 -18.42
C ALA A 68 -2.61 -9.37 -18.04
N ALA A 69 -2.56 -9.04 -16.74
CA ALA A 69 -3.26 -7.91 -16.12
C ALA A 69 -2.63 -6.55 -16.46
N HIS A 70 -2.67 -6.14 -17.73
CA HIS A 70 -2.07 -4.90 -18.22
C HIS A 70 -2.90 -3.64 -17.91
N LEU A 71 -4.13 -3.78 -17.43
CA LEU A 71 -5.02 -2.64 -17.22
C LEU A 71 -4.46 -1.63 -16.20
N PRO A 72 -4.00 -2.03 -15.00
CA PRO A 72 -3.35 -1.10 -14.07
C PRO A 72 -2.15 -0.36 -14.69
N GLY A 73 -1.31 -1.06 -15.46
CA GLY A 73 -0.18 -0.44 -16.17
C GLY A 73 -0.59 0.53 -17.27
N ALA A 74 -1.64 0.20 -18.02
CA ALA A 74 -2.21 1.08 -19.03
C ALA A 74 -2.78 2.36 -18.41
N ILE A 75 -3.43 2.26 -17.24
CA ILE A 75 -3.91 3.42 -16.49
C ILE A 75 -2.71 4.28 -16.04
N ALA A 76 -1.69 3.68 -15.42
CA ALA A 76 -0.52 4.38 -14.89
C ALA A 76 0.27 5.15 -15.97
N ALA A 77 0.18 4.71 -17.23
CA ALA A 77 0.78 5.39 -18.38
C ALA A 77 0.06 6.68 -18.80
N TYR A 78 -1.21 6.85 -18.43
CA TYR A 78 -2.04 7.98 -18.87
C TYR A 78 -2.40 8.97 -17.77
N THR A 79 -1.87 8.81 -16.56
CA THR A 79 -2.14 9.72 -15.43
C THR A 79 -0.91 9.92 -14.54
N PRO A 80 -0.73 11.11 -13.95
CA PRO A 80 0.23 11.34 -12.86
C PRO A 80 -0.35 10.94 -11.48
N ARG A 81 -1.62 10.51 -11.42
CA ARG A 81 -2.28 10.08 -10.18
C ARG A 81 -1.84 8.66 -9.79
N PRO A 82 -1.88 8.32 -8.48
CA PRO A 82 -1.54 6.98 -8.03
C PRO A 82 -2.53 5.96 -8.56
N VAL A 83 -1.99 4.83 -9.01
CA VAL A 83 -2.76 3.69 -9.51
C VAL A 83 -2.56 2.49 -8.62
N ILE A 84 -3.67 1.92 -8.15
CA ILE A 84 -3.72 0.70 -7.36
C ILE A 84 -4.08 -0.46 -8.30
N GLY A 85 -3.26 -1.51 -8.28
CA GLY A 85 -3.52 -2.73 -9.04
C GLY A 85 -4.12 -3.80 -8.13
N VAL A 86 -5.26 -4.35 -8.52
CA VAL A 86 -5.89 -5.51 -7.86
C VAL A 86 -5.82 -6.70 -8.83
N PRO A 87 -4.86 -7.62 -8.65
CA PRO A 87 -4.78 -8.84 -9.44
C PRO A 87 -6.00 -9.73 -9.18
N VAL A 88 -6.55 -10.34 -10.22
CA VAL A 88 -7.70 -11.26 -10.10
C VAL A 88 -7.27 -12.69 -10.35
N ASP A 89 -7.68 -13.62 -9.48
CA ASP A 89 -7.51 -15.04 -9.72
C ASP A 89 -8.54 -15.56 -10.75
N ILE A 90 -8.04 -16.12 -11.85
CA ILE A 90 -8.87 -16.70 -12.91
C ILE A 90 -8.45 -18.15 -13.21
N LYS A 91 -7.14 -18.43 -13.32
CA LYS A 91 -6.64 -19.76 -13.70
C LYS A 91 -5.40 -20.24 -12.93
N THR A 92 -4.50 -19.33 -12.55
CA THR A 92 -3.18 -19.70 -11.99
C THR A 92 -3.02 -19.30 -10.53
N GLY A 93 -4.12 -19.23 -9.77
CA GLY A 93 -4.09 -18.69 -8.41
C GLY A 93 -3.79 -17.19 -8.38
N GLY A 94 -4.05 -16.48 -9.49
CA GLY A 94 -3.77 -15.05 -9.71
C GLY A 94 -2.30 -14.63 -9.77
N ILE A 95 -1.35 -15.58 -9.82
CA ILE A 95 0.09 -15.27 -9.83
C ILE A 95 0.48 -14.55 -11.13
N ASP A 96 -0.10 -14.94 -12.26
CA ASP A 96 0.10 -14.28 -13.55
C ASP A 96 -0.33 -12.79 -13.51
N ALA A 97 -1.49 -12.52 -12.92
CA ALA A 97 -2.02 -11.18 -12.75
C ALA A 97 -1.19 -10.36 -11.75
N LEU A 98 -0.72 -11.00 -10.68
CA LEU A 98 0.13 -10.37 -9.68
C LEU A 98 1.45 -9.93 -10.28
N ASP A 99 2.15 -10.83 -10.97
CA ASP A 99 3.42 -10.54 -11.65
C ASP A 99 3.24 -9.42 -12.68
N SER A 100 2.14 -9.45 -13.44
CA SER A 100 1.78 -8.44 -14.43
C SER A 100 1.56 -7.04 -13.82
N CYS A 101 1.00 -6.97 -12.61
CA CYS A 101 0.76 -5.70 -11.92
C CYS A 101 2.01 -5.15 -11.22
N VAL A 102 2.79 -6.01 -10.55
CA VAL A 102 3.82 -5.57 -9.60
C VAL A 102 5.16 -5.21 -10.28
N HIS A 103 5.53 -5.88 -11.37
CA HIS A 103 6.84 -5.75 -12.02
C HIS A 103 6.92 -4.58 -13.03
N MET A 104 6.44 -3.41 -12.63
CA MET A 104 6.45 -2.26 -13.50
C MET A 104 7.85 -1.68 -13.74
N PRO A 105 8.19 -1.31 -14.98
CA PRO A 105 9.41 -0.58 -15.26
C PRO A 105 9.36 0.83 -14.68
N TYR A 106 10.53 1.40 -14.45
CA TYR A 106 10.66 2.82 -14.12
C TYR A 106 10.27 3.70 -15.33
N PRO A 107 9.53 4.81 -15.15
CA PRO A 107 9.07 5.44 -13.91
C PRO A 107 7.56 5.29 -13.63
N SER A 108 6.93 4.18 -13.99
CA SER A 108 5.47 4.04 -13.90
C SER A 108 5.08 3.04 -12.81
N PRO A 109 5.04 3.43 -11.53
CA PRO A 109 4.69 2.51 -10.46
C PRO A 109 3.22 2.07 -10.53
N ILE A 110 2.95 0.91 -9.91
CA ILE A 110 1.61 0.49 -9.50
C ILE A 110 1.71 0.12 -8.02
N ALA A 111 0.74 0.57 -7.22
CA ALA A 111 0.56 0.14 -5.85
C ALA A 111 -0.24 -1.17 -5.83
N THR A 112 0.44 -2.31 -5.93
CA THR A 112 -0.22 -3.61 -6.04
C THR A 112 -0.63 -4.13 -4.67
N VAL A 113 -1.89 -4.53 -4.52
CA VAL A 113 -2.42 -5.23 -3.34
C VAL A 113 -2.55 -6.73 -3.61
N GLY A 114 -2.89 -7.51 -2.58
CA GLY A 114 -3.08 -8.96 -2.69
C GLY A 114 -4.12 -9.37 -3.74
N ILE A 115 -4.01 -10.60 -4.20
CA ILE A 115 -4.92 -11.20 -5.20
C ILE A 115 -6.36 -11.18 -4.66
N ASP A 116 -7.30 -10.74 -5.50
CA ASP A 116 -8.73 -10.57 -5.19
C ASP A 116 -9.04 -9.61 -4.03
N ARG A 117 -8.07 -8.80 -3.59
CA ARG A 117 -8.21 -7.86 -2.47
C ARG A 117 -8.70 -6.48 -2.90
N GLY A 118 -9.87 -6.44 -3.55
CA GLY A 118 -10.54 -5.17 -3.87
C GLY A 118 -10.81 -4.31 -2.62
N ASP A 119 -11.11 -4.95 -1.50
CA ASP A 119 -11.24 -4.32 -0.18
C ASP A 119 -9.98 -3.55 0.22
N ASN A 120 -8.82 -4.21 0.21
CA ASN A 120 -7.54 -3.55 0.52
C ASN A 120 -7.18 -2.49 -0.52
N GLY A 121 -7.55 -2.67 -1.78
CA GLY A 121 -7.39 -1.65 -2.82
C GLY A 121 -8.15 -0.36 -2.47
N ALA A 122 -9.40 -0.47 -2.02
CA ALA A 122 -10.20 0.67 -1.58
C ALA A 122 -9.68 1.30 -0.27
N ILE A 123 -9.26 0.50 0.71
CA ILE A 123 -8.66 1.01 1.96
C ILE A 123 -7.38 1.80 1.63
N LEU A 124 -6.55 1.28 0.74
CA LEU A 124 -5.32 1.95 0.33
C LEU A 124 -5.62 3.25 -0.44
N ALA A 125 -6.64 3.27 -1.30
CA ALA A 125 -7.10 4.50 -1.96
C ALA A 125 -7.54 5.56 -0.95
N ALA A 126 -8.28 5.15 0.09
CA ALA A 126 -8.69 6.01 1.18
C ALA A 126 -7.48 6.52 1.98
N GLN A 127 -6.47 5.68 2.26
CA GLN A 127 -5.23 6.10 2.92
C GLN A 127 -4.46 7.15 2.10
N PHE A 128 -4.42 7.03 0.77
CA PHE A 128 -3.79 8.04 -0.09
C PHE A 128 -4.52 9.38 -0.02
N ILE A 129 -5.86 9.37 -0.05
CA ILE A 129 -6.67 10.58 0.10
C ILE A 129 -6.51 11.19 1.49
N ALA A 130 -6.47 10.35 2.53
CA ALA A 130 -6.37 10.72 3.94
C ALA A 130 -5.11 11.52 4.30
N ILE A 131 -4.05 11.46 3.49
CA ILE A 131 -2.85 12.30 3.68
C ILE A 131 -3.21 13.79 3.67
N HIS A 132 -4.24 14.16 2.92
CA HIS A 132 -4.68 15.55 2.76
C HIS A 132 -6.13 15.79 3.22
N ASP A 133 -6.75 14.80 3.87
CA ASP A 133 -8.16 14.82 4.24
C ASP A 133 -8.32 14.15 5.62
N SER A 134 -8.37 14.96 6.67
CA SER A 134 -8.43 14.49 8.06
C SER A 134 -9.72 13.73 8.37
N GLU A 135 -10.83 14.07 7.71
CA GLU A 135 -12.10 13.38 7.90
C GLU A 135 -12.02 11.94 7.34
N VAL A 136 -11.48 11.77 6.13
CA VAL A 136 -11.21 10.44 5.57
C VAL A 136 -10.23 9.66 6.45
N ARG A 137 -9.23 10.34 7.02
CA ARG A 137 -8.29 9.70 7.95
C ARG A 137 -8.98 9.11 9.18
N GLU A 138 -9.89 9.85 9.81
CA GLU A 138 -10.65 9.35 10.95
C GLU A 138 -11.51 8.13 10.58
N LYS A 139 -12.17 8.17 9.41
CA LYS A 139 -12.96 7.03 8.90
C LYS A 139 -12.07 5.79 8.69
N VAL A 140 -10.87 5.94 8.13
CA VAL A 140 -9.90 4.85 7.98
C VAL A 140 -9.45 4.30 9.34
N ILE A 141 -9.13 5.18 10.31
CA ILE A 141 -8.76 4.76 11.67
C ILE A 141 -9.88 3.94 12.32
N ASN A 142 -11.13 4.38 12.20
CA ASN A 142 -12.28 3.69 12.76
C ASN A 142 -12.53 2.34 12.06
N LEU A 143 -12.45 2.29 10.73
CA LEU A 143 -12.54 1.04 9.97
C LEU A 143 -11.49 0.02 10.44
N ARG A 144 -10.24 0.45 10.66
CA ARG A 144 -9.16 -0.42 11.16
C ARG A 144 -9.42 -0.91 12.58
N LYS A 145 -9.98 -0.08 13.47
CA LYS A 145 -10.42 -0.51 14.80
C LYS A 145 -11.49 -1.60 14.71
N GLU A 146 -12.40 -1.53 13.74
CA GLU A 146 -13.40 -2.58 13.54
C GLU A 146 -12.80 -3.91 13.09
N TYR A 147 -11.83 -3.90 12.16
CA TYR A 147 -11.10 -5.12 11.80
C TYR A 147 -10.40 -5.73 13.02
N LYS A 148 -9.78 -4.89 13.87
CA LYS A 148 -9.18 -5.36 15.14
C LYS A 148 -10.22 -5.98 16.07
N LYS A 149 -11.40 -5.38 16.22
CA LYS A 149 -12.52 -5.92 17.00
C LYS A 149 -13.03 -7.25 16.46
N LYS A 150 -13.10 -7.42 15.12
CA LYS A 150 -13.50 -8.69 14.50
C LYS A 150 -12.58 -9.83 14.92
N VAL A 151 -11.26 -9.61 14.93
CA VAL A 151 -10.28 -10.60 15.38
C VAL A 151 -10.49 -10.96 16.85
N PHE A 152 -10.70 -9.98 17.74
CA PHE A 152 -10.99 -10.27 19.15
C PHE A 152 -12.27 -11.09 19.32
N ASN A 153 -13.31 -10.78 18.54
CA ASN A 153 -14.56 -11.54 18.57
C ASN A 153 -14.42 -12.95 17.99
N SER A 154 -13.43 -13.23 17.14
CA SER A 154 -13.17 -14.57 16.60
C SER A 154 -12.74 -15.57 17.67
N ASN A 155 -12.27 -15.13 18.84
CA ASN A 155 -11.97 -16.04 19.95
C ASN A 155 -13.22 -16.82 20.43
N LYS A 156 -14.43 -16.29 20.23
CA LYS A 156 -15.67 -17.03 20.51
C LYS A 156 -15.74 -18.38 19.79
N VAL A 157 -15.14 -18.48 18.60
CA VAL A 157 -15.06 -19.76 17.87
C VAL A 157 -14.31 -20.82 18.66
N VAL A 158 -13.28 -20.42 19.42
CA VAL A 158 -12.50 -21.32 20.29
C VAL A 158 -13.32 -21.72 21.51
N ASP A 159 -14.08 -20.77 22.08
CA ASP A 159 -14.96 -21.01 23.24
C ASP A 159 -16.06 -22.04 22.88
N ASP A 160 -16.63 -21.90 21.69
CA ASP A 160 -17.71 -22.74 21.15
C ASP A 160 -17.26 -24.14 20.68
N LEU A 161 -15.95 -24.44 20.68
CA LEU A 161 -15.47 -25.78 20.34
C LEU A 161 -16.01 -26.83 21.32
N GLU A 162 -16.16 -28.07 20.89
CA GLU A 162 -16.40 -29.17 21.83
C GLU A 162 -15.20 -29.34 22.79
N ASP A 163 -15.48 -29.80 24.00
CA ASP A 163 -14.42 -30.07 24.97
C ASP A 163 -13.52 -31.22 24.49
N LYS A 164 -12.22 -30.93 24.37
CA LYS A 164 -11.22 -31.90 23.94
C LYS A 164 -10.25 -32.16 25.08
N LYS A 165 -9.87 -33.43 25.26
CA LYS A 165 -8.97 -33.93 26.31
C LYS A 165 -7.68 -33.10 26.51
N PHE A 166 -7.14 -32.51 25.45
CA PHE A 166 -5.87 -31.77 25.47
C PHE A 166 -6.00 -30.27 25.22
N LEU A 167 -7.23 -29.76 25.00
CA LEU A 167 -7.46 -28.34 24.78
C LEU A 167 -7.94 -27.69 26.08
N VAL A 168 -7.10 -26.86 26.69
CA VAL A 168 -7.53 -25.96 27.75
C VAL A 168 -7.91 -24.64 27.11
N LYS A 169 -9.21 -24.39 26.98
CA LYS A 169 -9.74 -23.13 26.45
C LYS A 169 -9.46 -22.00 27.43
N ASP A 170 -9.09 -20.83 26.90
CA ASP A 170 -8.90 -19.59 27.67
C ASP A 170 -7.97 -19.73 28.90
N TYR A 171 -6.92 -20.54 28.79
CA TYR A 171 -5.96 -20.76 29.89
C TYR A 171 -5.28 -19.47 30.37
N LEU A 172 -4.99 -18.56 29.43
CA LEU A 172 -4.41 -17.25 29.71
C LEU A 172 -5.46 -16.18 29.37
N LYS A 173 -6.17 -15.69 30.38
CA LYS A 173 -7.01 -14.49 30.25
C LYS A 173 -6.12 -13.27 30.08
N VAL A 174 -5.75 -12.99 28.84
CA VAL A 174 -4.97 -11.80 28.52
C VAL A 174 -5.92 -10.61 28.37
N GLU A 175 -6.12 -9.87 29.45
CA GLU A 175 -6.86 -8.61 29.44
C GLU A 175 -5.90 -7.46 29.10
N ASN A 176 -6.34 -6.52 28.26
CA ASN A 176 -5.65 -5.25 27.97
C ASN A 176 -4.20 -5.37 27.42
N LEU A 177 -4.04 -5.95 26.22
CA LEU A 177 -2.81 -5.87 25.40
C LEU A 177 -2.56 -4.45 24.84
N LYS A 178 -2.34 -3.45 25.70
CA LYS A 178 -1.77 -2.17 25.29
C LYS A 178 -0.26 -2.25 25.51
N ILE A 179 0.50 -1.88 24.49
CA ILE A 179 1.93 -1.60 24.65
C ILE A 179 1.98 -0.29 25.42
N GLU A 180 2.50 -0.31 26.65
CA GLU A 180 2.61 0.91 27.44
C GLU A 180 3.81 1.72 26.94
N LYS A 181 3.78 3.05 27.10
CA LYS A 181 4.91 3.91 26.69
C LYS A 181 6.20 3.54 27.45
N GLU A 182 6.06 2.96 28.64
CA GLU A 182 7.15 2.49 29.50
C GLU A 182 7.88 1.26 28.93
N ASP A 183 7.25 0.51 28.02
CA ASP A 183 7.86 -0.62 27.31
C ASP A 183 8.69 -0.20 26.09
N LEU A 184 8.62 1.08 25.70
CA LEU A 184 9.41 1.65 24.62
C LEU A 184 10.82 1.95 25.12
N ILE A 185 11.81 1.57 24.34
CA ILE A 185 13.20 1.86 24.66
C ILE A 185 13.52 3.27 24.18
N GLU A 186 14.22 4.05 25.01
CA GLU A 186 14.79 5.33 24.58
C GLU A 186 15.70 5.12 23.36
N ILE A 187 15.37 5.82 22.28
CA ILE A 187 16.20 5.87 21.09
C ILE A 187 16.86 7.23 20.99
N ASP A 188 18.04 7.27 20.40
CA ASP A 188 18.68 8.53 20.04
C ASP A 188 17.88 9.21 18.91
N GLU A 189 17.09 10.21 19.29
CA GLU A 189 16.25 11.01 18.39
C GLU A 189 17.00 12.19 17.76
N SER A 190 18.28 12.44 18.12
CA SER A 190 19.04 13.60 17.65
C SER A 190 19.15 13.73 16.13
N ASN A 191 19.04 12.60 15.42
CA ASN A 191 19.11 12.52 13.96
C ASN A 191 17.74 12.29 13.29
N ILE A 192 16.64 12.40 14.04
CA ILE A 192 15.27 12.29 13.50
C ILE A 192 14.77 13.69 13.15
N ASN A 193 14.36 13.87 11.90
CA ASN A 193 13.60 15.04 11.51
C ASN A 193 12.10 14.81 11.83
N PRO A 194 11.51 15.48 12.84
CA PRO A 194 10.12 15.26 13.24
C PRO A 194 9.11 15.70 12.17
N ASP A 195 9.52 16.56 11.25
CA ASP A 195 8.70 17.14 10.19
C ASP A 195 8.87 16.40 8.86
N ALA A 196 9.63 15.30 8.83
CA ALA A 196 9.84 14.54 7.60
C ALA A 196 8.53 13.94 7.07
N ASP A 197 8.27 14.15 5.79
CA ASP A 197 7.07 13.67 5.10
C ASP A 197 7.03 12.13 5.00
N VAL A 198 8.20 11.49 4.89
CA VAL A 198 8.33 10.04 4.65
C VAL A 198 9.26 9.38 5.68
N ALA A 199 8.91 8.18 6.13
CA ALA A 199 9.80 7.34 6.92
C ALA A 199 10.21 6.08 6.14
N ILE A 200 11.50 5.96 5.80
CA ILE A 200 12.09 4.79 5.14
C ILE A 200 12.67 3.86 6.20
N ILE A 201 12.14 2.65 6.30
CA ILE A 201 12.59 1.65 7.27
C ILE A 201 13.11 0.43 6.52
N VAL A 202 14.37 0.11 6.78
CA VAL A 202 15.11 -0.93 6.09
C VAL A 202 15.36 -2.09 7.03
N GLY A 203 14.94 -3.29 6.63
CA GLY A 203 15.04 -4.48 7.48
C GLY A 203 16.46 -5.00 7.66
N ARG A 204 17.34 -4.82 6.67
CA ARG A 204 18.73 -5.28 6.70
C ARG A 204 19.67 -4.23 6.10
N GLN A 205 20.90 -4.20 6.57
CA GLN A 205 21.92 -3.28 6.08
C GLN A 205 22.25 -3.50 4.58
N SER A 206 22.23 -4.74 4.10
CA SER A 206 22.42 -5.08 2.68
C SER A 206 21.40 -4.39 1.77
N ASP A 207 20.19 -4.16 2.28
CA ASP A 207 19.05 -3.68 1.50
C ASP A 207 19.07 -2.13 1.40
N LEU A 208 20.06 -1.47 2.04
CA LEU A 208 20.31 -0.03 1.93
C LEU A 208 20.53 0.43 0.49
N ILE A 209 21.02 -0.45 -0.40
CA ILE A 209 21.18 -0.08 -1.81
C ILE A 209 19.84 0.23 -2.48
N VAL A 210 18.75 -0.44 -2.05
CA VAL A 210 17.39 -0.17 -2.51
C VAL A 210 16.87 1.11 -1.85
N ALA A 211 17.14 1.30 -0.55
CA ALA A 211 16.80 2.53 0.17
C ALA A 211 17.43 3.80 -0.43
N LYS A 212 18.68 3.69 -0.90
CA LYS A 212 19.39 4.75 -1.62
C LYS A 212 18.70 5.12 -2.95
N LYS A 213 18.09 4.15 -3.63
CA LYS A 213 17.29 4.41 -4.85
C LYS A 213 15.99 5.14 -4.52
N VAL A 214 15.37 4.86 -3.36
CA VAL A 214 14.18 5.57 -2.88
C VAL A 214 14.52 7.03 -2.58
N SER A 215 15.49 7.25 -1.69
CA SER A 215 15.94 8.59 -1.27
C SER A 215 16.38 9.44 -2.45
N ALA A 216 17.15 8.90 -3.38
CA ALA A 216 17.55 9.63 -4.59
C ALA A 216 16.36 10.11 -5.43
N THR A 217 15.23 9.39 -5.46
CA THR A 217 14.00 9.87 -6.11
C THR A 217 13.30 10.94 -5.26
N LEU A 218 13.23 10.75 -3.93
CA LEU A 218 12.60 11.72 -3.03
C LEU A 218 13.34 13.07 -3.00
N ASP A 219 14.68 13.06 -2.97
CA ASP A 219 15.51 14.27 -3.02
C ASP A 219 15.18 15.12 -4.25
N ARG A 220 14.96 14.47 -5.40
CA ARG A 220 14.63 15.14 -6.67
C ARG A 220 13.21 15.68 -6.70
N LEU A 221 12.29 15.01 -6.02
CA LEU A 221 10.92 15.48 -5.79
C LEU A 221 10.85 16.53 -4.67
N LYS A 222 11.97 16.82 -3.99
CA LYS A 222 12.06 17.72 -2.83
C LYS A 222 11.16 17.28 -1.67
N ILE A 223 11.04 15.97 -1.48
CA ILE A 223 10.24 15.37 -0.40
C ILE A 223 11.18 14.98 0.73
N THR A 224 10.87 15.45 1.94
CA THR A 224 11.69 15.19 3.14
C THR A 224 11.49 13.75 3.64
N TYR A 225 12.55 13.14 4.16
CA TYR A 225 12.46 11.78 4.70
C TYR A 225 13.42 11.52 5.86
N ASN A 226 13.01 10.60 6.73
CA ASN A 226 13.89 9.89 7.66
C ASN A 226 14.26 8.52 7.09
N MET A 227 15.44 8.00 7.44
CA MET A 227 15.85 6.64 7.06
C MET A 227 16.49 5.92 8.25
N LYS A 228 16.05 4.68 8.53
CA LYS A 228 16.64 3.84 9.56
C LYS A 228 16.72 2.38 9.16
N VAL A 229 17.84 1.73 9.48
CA VAL A 229 17.94 0.27 9.45
C VAL A 229 17.48 -0.25 10.81
N VAL A 230 16.34 -0.92 10.84
CA VAL A 230 15.80 -1.55 12.05
C VAL A 230 14.87 -2.70 11.67
N CYS A 231 15.08 -3.86 12.29
CA CYS A 231 14.34 -5.08 12.00
C CYS A 231 13.34 -5.37 13.13
N PRO A 232 12.03 -5.48 12.85
CA PRO A 232 11.03 -5.79 13.88
C PRO A 232 11.24 -7.18 14.49
N ILE A 233 11.74 -8.16 13.73
CA ILE A 233 11.96 -9.52 14.23
C ILE A 233 13.17 -9.59 15.18
N ARG A 234 14.28 -8.92 14.83
CA ARG A 234 15.52 -8.97 15.64
C ARG A 234 15.58 -7.93 16.75
N SER A 235 14.78 -6.88 16.66
CA SER A 235 14.84 -5.73 17.57
C SER A 235 13.46 -5.06 17.69
N ASN A 236 12.45 -5.84 18.11
CA ASN A 236 11.05 -5.41 18.15
C ASN A 236 10.82 -4.11 18.92
N GLN A 237 11.32 -3.99 20.15
CA GLN A 237 11.13 -2.78 20.96
C GLN A 237 11.75 -1.53 20.30
N LYS A 238 12.97 -1.64 19.75
CA LYS A 238 13.62 -0.54 19.01
C LYS A 238 12.84 -0.16 17.75
N PHE A 239 12.28 -1.15 17.07
CA PHE A 239 11.44 -0.94 15.89
C PHE A 239 10.18 -0.14 16.25
N ILE A 240 9.44 -0.58 17.26
CA ILE A 240 8.21 0.08 17.72
C ILE A 240 8.52 1.51 18.18
N SER A 241 9.58 1.68 18.97
CA SER A 241 10.00 3.00 19.48
C SER A 241 10.35 3.95 18.34
N TYR A 242 11.07 3.47 17.32
CA TYR A 242 11.37 4.28 16.12
C TYR A 242 10.12 4.64 15.32
N VAL A 243 9.18 3.70 15.13
CA VAL A 243 7.93 3.98 14.42
C VAL A 243 7.08 5.02 15.17
N ASP A 244 7.05 4.99 16.51
CA ASP A 244 6.36 6.02 17.30
C ASP A 244 7.05 7.39 17.18
N ALA A 245 8.38 7.43 17.20
CA ALA A 245 9.15 8.67 17.05
C ALA A 245 8.91 9.36 15.69
N VAL A 246 8.69 8.58 14.63
CA VAL A 246 8.41 9.10 13.27
C VAL A 246 6.92 9.07 12.88
N LYS A 247 5.99 8.96 13.85
CA LYS A 247 4.53 8.84 13.60
C LYS A 247 3.89 9.99 12.81
N ASN A 248 4.58 11.13 12.76
CA ASN A 248 4.15 12.29 11.99
C ASN A 248 4.33 12.11 10.47
N ALA A 249 5.21 11.20 10.06
CA ALA A 249 5.40 10.85 8.66
C ALA A 249 4.05 10.54 7.99
N LYS A 250 3.85 11.10 6.80
CA LYS A 250 2.61 10.92 6.03
C LYS A 250 2.59 9.58 5.32
N ILE A 251 3.75 9.06 4.93
CA ILE A 251 3.91 7.77 4.26
C ILE A 251 5.08 7.01 4.90
N PHE A 252 4.91 5.70 5.05
CA PHE A 252 5.98 4.79 5.46
C PHE A 252 6.42 3.95 4.27
N ILE A 253 7.73 3.70 4.16
CA ILE A 253 8.29 2.79 3.17
C ILE A 253 9.00 1.66 3.92
N GLY A 254 8.50 0.45 3.79
CA GLY A 254 9.12 -0.76 4.33
C GLY A 254 9.92 -1.46 3.26
N ILE A 255 11.24 -1.57 3.48
CA ILE A 255 12.15 -2.31 2.60
C ILE A 255 12.45 -3.64 3.30
N SER A 256 11.90 -4.72 2.74
CA SER A 256 11.87 -6.03 3.39
C SER A 256 12.51 -7.12 2.53
N SER A 257 13.30 -7.97 3.19
CA SER A 257 13.66 -9.32 2.72
C SER A 257 13.02 -10.36 3.65
N ASN A 258 13.04 -11.65 3.29
CA ASN A 258 12.21 -12.72 3.92
C ASN A 258 12.20 -12.70 5.47
N SER A 259 13.32 -12.41 6.13
CA SER A 259 13.40 -12.47 7.60
C SER A 259 13.18 -11.13 8.30
N SER A 260 12.88 -10.04 7.59
CA SER A 260 12.73 -8.73 8.24
C SER A 260 11.28 -8.32 8.44
N GLN A 261 10.34 -8.73 7.57
CA GLN A 261 8.89 -8.52 7.76
C GLN A 261 8.51 -7.07 8.13
N VAL A 262 9.26 -6.08 7.61
CA VAL A 262 9.13 -4.66 7.99
C VAL A 262 7.76 -4.14 7.60
N THR A 263 7.32 -4.45 6.39
CA THR A 263 6.04 -4.01 5.82
C THR A 263 4.84 -4.51 6.63
N GLY A 264 4.84 -5.81 6.97
CA GLY A 264 3.82 -6.42 7.81
C GLY A 264 3.77 -5.82 9.22
N ALA A 265 4.94 -5.57 9.83
CA ALA A 265 5.01 -4.91 11.14
C ALA A 265 4.52 -3.46 11.08
N LEU A 266 4.89 -2.70 10.03
CA LEU A 266 4.48 -1.30 9.87
C LEU A 266 2.97 -1.17 9.77
N VAL A 267 2.32 -1.95 8.90
CA VAL A 267 0.86 -1.86 8.79
C VAL A 267 0.15 -2.30 10.06
N GLY A 268 0.80 -2.99 11.00
CA GLY A 268 0.23 -3.25 12.32
C GLY A 268 0.25 -2.04 13.25
N LEU A 269 1.18 -1.10 13.03
CA LEU A 269 1.48 0.02 13.92
C LEU A 269 0.99 1.38 13.42
N THR A 270 0.71 1.53 12.12
CA THR A 270 0.29 2.82 11.53
C THR A 270 -1.01 2.76 10.75
N ASP A 271 -1.80 3.82 10.81
CA ASP A 271 -2.96 4.07 9.93
C ASP A 271 -2.56 4.69 8.59
N ARG A 272 -1.32 5.17 8.47
CA ARG A 272 -0.78 5.78 7.25
C ARG A 272 -0.57 4.74 6.15
N PRO A 273 -0.53 5.16 4.86
CA PRO A 273 -0.15 4.25 3.79
C PRO A 273 1.28 3.73 4.00
N VAL A 274 1.44 2.43 3.75
CA VAL A 274 2.74 1.74 3.75
C VAL A 274 3.04 1.28 2.34
N ILE A 275 4.17 1.73 1.79
CA ILE A 275 4.71 1.24 0.52
C ILE A 275 5.69 0.12 0.82
N GLY A 276 5.49 -1.04 0.21
CA GLY A 276 6.34 -2.21 0.36
C GLY A 276 7.30 -2.35 -0.80
N VAL A 277 8.60 -2.41 -0.51
CA VAL A 277 9.64 -2.71 -1.50
C VAL A 277 10.28 -4.04 -1.14
N PRO A 278 9.85 -5.15 -1.76
CA PRO A 278 10.48 -6.43 -1.56
C PRO A 278 11.89 -6.39 -2.13
N CYS A 279 12.86 -6.93 -1.39
CA CYS A 279 14.25 -7.06 -1.83
C CYS A 279 14.59 -8.53 -2.04
N GLU A 280 15.34 -8.80 -3.11
CA GLU A 280 15.85 -10.14 -3.41
C GLU A 280 17.35 -10.17 -3.18
N ASN A 281 17.79 -11.08 -2.31
CA ASN A 281 19.20 -11.31 -2.02
C ASN A 281 19.66 -12.71 -2.49
N GLU A 282 18.72 -13.63 -2.71
CA GLU A 282 18.90 -14.99 -3.24
C GLU A 282 17.66 -15.33 -4.08
N LEU A 283 17.83 -16.07 -5.18
CA LEU A 283 16.79 -16.38 -6.18
C LEU A 283 15.45 -16.79 -5.54
N GLY A 284 14.43 -15.93 -5.59
CA GLY A 284 13.15 -16.24 -4.96
C GLY A 284 12.08 -15.14 -5.01
N ARG A 285 10.87 -15.51 -5.47
CA ARG A 285 9.68 -14.63 -5.53
C ARG A 285 8.95 -14.47 -4.19
N GLU A 286 9.37 -15.21 -3.17
CA GLU A 286 8.70 -15.31 -1.87
C GLU A 286 8.61 -13.97 -1.11
N HIS A 287 9.63 -13.12 -1.26
CA HIS A 287 9.69 -11.79 -0.64
C HIS A 287 8.51 -10.91 -1.05
N MET A 288 8.15 -10.98 -2.32
CA MET A 288 7.05 -10.22 -2.89
C MET A 288 5.71 -10.75 -2.38
N LEU A 289 5.53 -12.07 -2.36
CA LEU A 289 4.29 -12.70 -1.89
C LEU A 289 3.99 -12.36 -0.42
N THR A 290 5.00 -12.36 0.44
CA THR A 290 4.85 -11.96 1.86
C THR A 290 4.58 -10.48 2.05
N THR A 291 4.95 -9.64 1.09
CA THR A 291 4.68 -8.19 1.13
C THR A 291 3.28 -7.85 0.62
N VAL A 292 2.81 -8.55 -0.41
CA VAL A 292 1.56 -8.21 -1.11
C VAL A 292 0.32 -8.88 -0.51
N ASN A 293 0.45 -10.11 0.01
CA ASN A 293 -0.68 -10.90 0.51
C ASN A 293 -1.06 -10.54 1.94
N MET A 294 -1.60 -9.33 2.10
CA MET A 294 -2.07 -8.83 3.38
C MET A 294 -3.53 -9.21 3.64
N PRO A 295 -3.91 -9.50 4.90
CA PRO A 295 -5.31 -9.73 5.25
C PRO A 295 -6.14 -8.44 5.07
N PRO A 296 -7.48 -8.56 5.06
CA PRO A 296 -8.38 -7.41 5.02
C PRO A 296 -8.08 -6.40 6.12
N GLY A 297 -8.06 -5.11 5.77
CA GLY A 297 -7.92 -4.02 6.75
C GLY A 297 -6.53 -3.43 6.89
N VAL A 298 -5.50 -4.10 6.38
CA VAL A 298 -4.09 -3.71 6.54
C VAL A 298 -3.32 -3.76 5.20
N PRO A 299 -3.74 -2.96 4.20
CA PRO A 299 -3.13 -2.98 2.87
C PRO A 299 -1.66 -2.54 2.89
N VAL A 300 -0.87 -3.09 1.97
CA VAL A 300 0.46 -2.60 1.59
C VAL A 300 0.45 -2.24 0.11
N ALA A 301 0.93 -1.05 -0.24
CA ALA A 301 1.17 -0.64 -1.61
C ALA A 301 2.47 -1.29 -2.12
N THR A 302 2.38 -2.49 -2.67
CA THR A 302 3.57 -3.25 -3.06
C THR A 302 4.06 -2.83 -4.44
N VAL A 303 5.34 -2.44 -4.55
CA VAL A 303 6.02 -2.26 -5.83
C VAL A 303 6.90 -3.46 -6.16
N GLY A 304 7.42 -3.51 -7.38
CA GLY A 304 8.31 -4.59 -7.84
C GLY A 304 9.55 -4.81 -6.98
N ILE A 305 10.11 -6.01 -7.09
CA ILE A 305 11.34 -6.42 -6.41
C ILE A 305 12.48 -5.44 -6.71
N ASN A 306 13.20 -5.03 -5.66
CA ASN A 306 14.32 -4.09 -5.69
C ASN A 306 13.97 -2.71 -6.32
N ASN A 307 12.68 -2.40 -6.48
CA ASN A 307 12.21 -1.24 -7.24
C ASN A 307 12.03 0.01 -6.36
N GLY A 308 13.10 0.38 -5.65
CA GLY A 308 13.11 1.57 -4.79
C GLY A 308 12.83 2.87 -5.55
N ARG A 309 13.20 2.96 -6.84
CA ARG A 309 12.89 4.15 -7.65
C ARG A 309 11.39 4.34 -7.83
N ASN A 310 10.65 3.28 -8.19
CA ASN A 310 9.19 3.35 -8.32
C ASN A 310 8.50 3.58 -6.98
N ALA A 311 9.04 3.10 -5.86
CA ALA A 311 8.53 3.47 -4.54
C ALA A 311 8.59 5.00 -4.31
N GLY A 312 9.70 5.64 -4.65
CA GLY A 312 9.83 7.10 -4.58
C GLY A 312 8.90 7.84 -5.56
N VAL A 313 8.69 7.31 -6.78
CA VAL A 313 7.73 7.89 -7.73
C VAL A 313 6.31 7.77 -7.19
N LEU A 314 5.94 6.63 -6.62
CA LEU A 314 4.61 6.40 -6.04
C LEU A 314 4.34 7.38 -4.89
N VAL A 315 5.33 7.67 -4.04
CA VAL A 315 5.23 8.75 -3.05
C VAL A 315 4.89 10.08 -3.73
N GLY A 316 5.60 10.43 -4.80
CA GLY A 316 5.30 11.61 -5.60
C GLY A 316 3.87 11.61 -6.13
N GLU A 317 3.42 10.51 -6.73
CA GLU A 317 2.04 10.39 -7.25
C GLU A 317 1.00 10.63 -6.15
N ILE A 318 1.22 10.06 -4.95
CA ILE A 318 0.34 10.26 -3.79
C ILE A 318 0.30 11.74 -3.36
N PHE A 319 1.45 12.40 -3.22
CA PHE A 319 1.50 13.84 -2.88
C PHE A 319 0.91 14.73 -3.99
N SER A 320 0.98 14.28 -5.24
CA SER A 320 0.43 15.00 -6.39
C SER A 320 -1.08 15.25 -6.27
N ILE A 321 -1.81 14.45 -5.47
CA ILE A 321 -3.26 14.57 -5.20
C ILE A 321 -3.66 16.02 -4.88
N LYS A 322 -2.80 16.75 -4.16
CA LYS A 322 -2.96 18.17 -3.82
C LYS A 322 -1.81 19.07 -4.28
N ASP A 323 -0.63 18.54 -4.64
CA ASP A 323 0.51 19.34 -5.08
C ASP A 323 0.69 19.32 -6.62
N ASN A 324 0.34 20.43 -7.26
CA ASN A 324 0.49 20.59 -8.71
C ASN A 324 1.96 20.70 -9.17
N ASN A 325 2.88 21.14 -8.31
CA ASN A 325 4.30 21.21 -8.67
C ASN A 325 4.88 19.81 -8.86
N ILE A 326 4.48 18.87 -8.00
CA ILE A 326 4.88 17.47 -8.12
C ILE A 326 4.30 16.85 -9.40
N ILE A 327 3.07 17.20 -9.80
CA ILE A 327 2.49 16.75 -11.08
C ILE A 327 3.41 17.12 -12.24
N GLU A 328 3.89 18.37 -12.31
CA GLU A 328 4.75 18.82 -13.41
C GLU A 328 6.06 18.03 -13.48
N VAL A 329 6.68 17.76 -12.32
CA VAL A 329 7.92 16.96 -12.25
C VAL A 329 7.67 15.52 -12.68
N LEU A 330 6.57 14.91 -12.22
CA LEU A 330 6.18 13.54 -12.59
C LEU A 330 5.87 13.42 -14.08
N THR A 331 5.18 14.39 -14.68
CA THR A 331 4.90 14.39 -16.12
C THR A 331 6.19 14.46 -16.93
N LYS A 332 7.14 15.34 -16.57
CA LYS A 332 8.45 15.43 -17.23
C LYS A 332 9.25 14.13 -17.12
N LEU A 333 9.16 13.46 -15.97
CA LEU A 333 9.76 12.16 -15.74
C LEU A 333 9.14 11.08 -16.64
N LYS A 334 7.81 10.93 -16.64
CA LYS A 334 7.11 9.90 -17.43
C LYS A 334 7.30 10.09 -18.94
N ASP A 335 7.39 11.33 -19.41
CA ASP A 335 7.67 11.66 -20.82
C ASP A 335 9.13 11.42 -21.25
N LYS A 336 10.02 10.96 -20.34
CA LYS A 336 11.47 10.85 -20.55
C LYS A 336 12.15 12.16 -20.99
N LYS A 337 11.49 13.30 -20.78
CA LYS A 337 12.05 14.64 -21.02
C LYS A 337 13.12 14.99 -20.00
N ILE A 338 13.14 14.27 -18.89
CA ILE A 338 14.22 14.28 -17.91
C ILE A 338 14.65 12.83 -17.69
N ASN A 339 15.93 12.53 -17.92
CA ASN A 339 16.51 11.27 -17.45
C ASN A 339 16.81 11.43 -15.97
N LEU A 340 16.12 10.66 -15.13
CA LEU A 340 16.37 10.63 -13.70
C LEU A 340 17.35 9.50 -13.32
#